data_AF-A0A1T1BDH8-F1
#
_entry.id   AF-A0A1T1BDH8-F1
#
_cell.length_a   1.000
_cell.length_b   1.000
_cell.length_c   1.000
_cell.angle_alpha   90.00
_cell.angle_beta   90.00
_cell.angle_gamma   90.00
#
_symmetry.space_group_name_H-M   'P 1'
#
loop_
_entity.id
_entity.type
_entity.pdbx_description
1 polymer ?
#
loop_
_entity_poly.entity_id
_entity_poly.type
_entity_poly.pdbx_seq_one_letter_code
_entity_poly.pdbx_strand_id
1 'polypeptide(L)'
;MTLHDPVLSLHPPLLTPTTSFPALLHEPERHTLPDGELLVFRFTNGYGAAVTCPATPDARLDFCVLDCTVPVPQPCFDTPVSGQFLSGLTHAGTQGLLMLTERLPVHPRRAAANAALLHEEF
;
A
#
# COMPACT_ATOMS: atom_id res chain seq x y z
N MET A 1 32.31 23.22 -31.64
CA MET A 1 31.72 22.06 -30.95
C MET A 1 30.62 22.60 -30.05
N THR A 2 29.37 22.41 -30.45
CA THR A 2 28.18 22.93 -29.78
C THR A 2 27.86 22.07 -28.57
N LEU A 3 27.96 22.65 -27.38
CA LEU A 3 27.48 22.05 -26.14
C LEU A 3 25.95 22.05 -26.17
N HIS A 4 25.37 20.86 -26.13
CA HIS A 4 23.93 20.65 -26.02
C HIS A 4 23.43 21.19 -24.68
N ASP A 5 22.50 22.13 -24.75
CA ASP A 5 21.62 22.53 -23.65
C ASP A 5 20.86 21.30 -23.12
N PRO A 6 20.85 21.04 -21.80
CA PRO A 6 19.84 20.17 -21.23
C PRO A 6 18.54 20.98 -21.22
N VAL A 7 17.60 20.61 -22.09
CA VAL A 7 16.22 21.06 -22.01
C VAL A 7 15.70 20.62 -20.64
N LEU A 8 15.71 21.55 -19.67
CA LEU A 8 14.93 21.46 -18.46
C LEU A 8 13.48 21.34 -18.91
N SER A 9 13.00 20.10 -18.97
CA SER A 9 11.59 19.79 -19.18
C SER A 9 10.85 20.32 -17.95
N LEU A 10 10.49 21.60 -18.00
CA LEU A 10 9.53 22.26 -17.14
C LEU A 10 8.16 21.67 -17.45
N HIS A 11 7.94 20.40 -17.08
CA HIS A 11 6.59 19.96 -16.83
C HIS A 11 6.15 20.69 -15.56
N PRO A 12 5.08 21.50 -15.60
CA PRO A 12 4.47 21.96 -14.36
C PRO A 12 4.14 20.70 -13.54
N PRO A 13 4.34 20.69 -12.22
CA PRO A 13 3.83 19.60 -11.41
C PRO A 13 2.31 19.64 -11.63
N LEU A 14 1.80 18.69 -12.41
CA LEU A 14 0.39 18.41 -12.41
C LEU A 14 0.09 18.11 -10.94
N LEU A 15 -0.66 19.00 -10.31
CA LEU A 15 -1.25 18.81 -8.99
C LEU A 15 -2.29 17.70 -9.16
N THR A 16 -1.83 16.47 -9.43
CA THR A 16 -2.67 15.30 -9.37
C THR A 16 -3.17 15.24 -7.93
N PRO A 17 -4.49 15.26 -7.71
CA PRO A 17 -5.02 15.17 -6.37
C PRO A 17 -4.47 13.91 -5.71
N THR A 18 -3.60 14.11 -4.72
CA THR A 18 -2.91 13.04 -4.01
C THR A 18 -3.92 12.36 -3.08
N THR A 19 -4.31 11.13 -3.36
CA THR A 19 -5.21 10.38 -2.48
C THR A 19 -4.50 10.15 -1.15
N SER A 20 -5.14 10.49 -0.04
CA SER A 20 -4.58 10.33 1.30
C SER A 20 -5.56 9.62 2.23
N PHE A 21 -5.02 8.93 3.23
CA PHE A 21 -5.77 8.18 4.24
C PHE A 21 -5.28 8.59 5.63
N PRO A 22 -5.71 9.75 6.14
CA PRO A 22 -5.13 10.39 7.32
C PRO A 22 -5.33 9.62 8.63
N ALA A 23 -6.23 8.63 8.66
CA ALA A 23 -6.50 7.81 9.83
C ALA A 23 -5.47 6.68 10.06
N LEU A 24 -4.52 6.49 9.14
CA LEU A 24 -3.49 5.46 9.22
C LEU A 24 -2.21 6.03 9.84
N LEU A 25 -1.51 5.19 10.61
CA LEU A 25 -0.24 5.59 11.21
C LEU A 25 0.93 5.55 10.22
N HIS A 26 0.79 4.79 9.13
CA HIS A 26 1.83 4.53 8.16
C HIS A 26 1.52 5.21 6.83
N GLU A 27 2.47 6.00 6.32
CA GLU A 27 2.38 6.52 4.96
C GLU A 27 2.61 5.39 3.92
N PRO A 28 1.87 5.40 2.80
CA PRO A 28 2.06 4.42 1.75
C PRO A 28 3.28 4.74 0.88
N GLU A 29 3.91 3.69 0.35
CA GLU A 29 4.71 3.79 -0.86
C GLU A 29 3.79 4.12 -2.03
N ARG A 30 4.17 5.10 -2.86
CA ARG A 30 3.36 5.57 -3.99
C ARG A 30 4.00 5.20 -5.31
N HIS A 31 3.21 4.63 -6.20
CA HIS A 31 3.61 4.32 -7.56
C HIS A 31 2.65 4.99 -8.54
N THR A 32 3.20 5.80 -9.44
CA THR A 32 2.41 6.39 -10.52
C THR A 32 2.06 5.33 -11.55
N LEU A 33 0.79 5.26 -11.93
CA LEU A 33 0.28 4.42 -13.02
C LEU A 33 -0.22 5.33 -14.16
N PRO A 34 -0.32 4.83 -15.40
CA PRO A 34 -0.85 5.62 -16.52
C PRO A 34 -2.24 6.21 -16.24
N ASP A 35 -3.08 5.47 -15.52
CA ASP A 35 -4.49 5.82 -15.27
C ASP A 35 -4.77 6.18 -13.79
N GLY A 36 -3.74 6.40 -12.98
CA GLY A 36 -3.92 6.68 -11.55
C GLY A 36 -2.68 6.50 -10.70
N GLU A 37 -2.87 6.08 -9.46
CA GLU A 37 -1.79 5.72 -8.53
C GLU A 37 -2.07 4.38 -7.85
N LEU A 38 -1.00 3.68 -7.51
CA LEU A 38 -1.02 2.53 -6.61
C LEU A 38 -0.37 2.95 -5.29
N LEU A 39 -1.10 2.78 -4.21
CA LEU A 39 -0.64 3.00 -2.85
C LEU A 39 -0.38 1.65 -2.19
N VAL A 40 0.84 1.45 -1.69
CA VAL A 40 1.23 0.23 -0.98
C VAL A 40 1.51 0.58 0.47
N PHE A 41 0.63 0.14 1.35
CA PHE A 41 0.76 0.28 2.80
C PHE A 41 1.47 -0.94 3.37
N ARG A 42 2.42 -0.73 4.27
CA ARG A 42 3.10 -1.80 5.02
C ARG A 42 2.93 -1.55 6.51
N PHE A 43 2.37 -2.52 7.22
CA PHE A 43 2.09 -2.41 8.64
C PHE A 43 3.06 -3.22 9.49
N THR A 44 3.23 -2.81 10.74
CA THR A 44 4.14 -3.45 11.71
C THR A 44 3.71 -4.85 12.12
N ASN A 45 2.48 -5.27 11.83
CA ASN A 45 2.02 -6.64 12.06
C ASN A 45 2.51 -7.62 10.99
N GLY A 46 3.20 -7.17 9.92
CA GLY A 46 3.68 -8.03 8.84
C GLY A 46 2.70 -8.21 7.68
N TYR A 47 1.51 -7.62 7.78
CA TYR A 47 0.60 -7.44 6.65
C TYR A 47 0.79 -6.06 6.01
N GLY A 48 0.16 -5.88 4.86
CA GLY A 48 0.04 -4.60 4.18
C GLY A 48 -1.24 -4.54 3.37
N ALA A 49 -1.39 -3.49 2.56
CA ALA A 49 -2.49 -3.38 1.62
C ALA A 49 -2.05 -2.63 0.36
N ALA A 50 -2.54 -3.08 -0.79
CA ALA A 50 -2.45 -2.36 -2.06
C ALA A 50 -3.79 -1.67 -2.32
N VAL A 51 -3.74 -0.40 -2.72
CA VAL A 51 -4.91 0.38 -3.13
C VAL A 51 -4.66 1.03 -4.46
N THR A 52 -5.48 0.73 -5.46
CA THR A 52 -5.45 1.43 -6.75
C THR A 52 -6.44 2.59 -6.69
N CYS A 53 -5.95 3.79 -6.96
CA CYS A 53 -6.72 5.03 -7.00
C CYS A 53 -6.70 5.55 -8.44
N PRO A 54 -7.82 5.43 -9.19
CA PRO A 54 -7.88 6.00 -10.54
C PRO A 54 -7.77 7.52 -10.51
N ALA A 55 -7.21 8.13 -11.57
CA ALA A 55 -6.97 9.57 -11.65
C ALA A 55 -8.26 10.42 -11.70
N THR A 56 -9.40 9.81 -11.97
CA THR A 56 -10.69 10.51 -12.06
C THR A 56 -11.25 10.83 -10.67
N PRO A 57 -11.75 12.05 -10.44
CA PRO A 57 -12.50 12.38 -9.24
C PRO A 57 -13.71 11.43 -9.08
N ASP A 58 -14.01 11.02 -7.85
CA ASP A 58 -15.09 10.07 -7.51
C ASP A 58 -14.91 8.63 -8.02
N ALA A 59 -13.73 8.29 -8.54
CA ALA A 59 -13.41 6.92 -8.89
C ALA A 59 -13.57 5.98 -7.71
N ARG A 60 -14.05 4.78 -8.03
CA ARG A 60 -14.03 3.69 -7.06
C ARG A 60 -12.62 3.12 -6.96
N LEU A 61 -12.25 2.79 -5.73
CA LEU A 61 -10.95 2.25 -5.42
C LEU A 61 -10.99 0.74 -5.45
N ASP A 62 -9.82 0.18 -5.73
CA ASP A 62 -9.56 -1.23 -5.58
C ASP A 62 -8.66 -1.47 -4.38
N PHE A 63 -8.82 -2.62 -3.73
CA PHE A 63 -8.13 -2.96 -2.48
C PHE A 63 -7.73 -4.44 -2.46
N CYS A 64 -6.54 -4.71 -1.95
CA CYS A 64 -6.05 -6.06 -1.69
C CYS A 64 -5.16 -6.07 -0.44
N VAL A 65 -5.36 -7.03 0.45
CA VAL A 65 -4.43 -7.27 1.57
C VAL A 65 -3.16 -7.94 1.05
N LEU A 66 -2.02 -7.58 1.65
CA LEU A 66 -0.70 -8.08 1.28
C LEU A 66 -0.04 -8.83 2.43
N ASP A 67 0.72 -9.88 2.11
CA ASP A 67 1.76 -10.46 2.95
C ASP A 67 3.05 -9.67 2.71
N CYS A 68 3.51 -8.97 3.75
CA CYS A 68 4.72 -8.15 3.75
C CYS A 68 5.86 -8.81 4.52
N THR A 69 5.76 -10.10 4.85
CA THR A 69 6.84 -10.86 5.52
C THR A 69 7.94 -11.32 4.57
N VAL A 70 7.71 -11.16 3.27
CA VAL A 70 8.67 -11.42 2.20
C VAL A 70 9.15 -10.09 1.57
N PRO A 71 10.32 -10.06 0.90
CA PRO A 71 10.87 -8.82 0.34
C PRO A 71 9.93 -8.08 -0.62
N VAL A 72 9.26 -8.85 -1.50
CA VAL A 72 8.28 -8.33 -2.46
C VAL A 72 6.88 -8.67 -1.95
N PRO A 73 6.06 -7.68 -1.55
CA PRO A 73 4.71 -7.93 -1.06
C PRO A 73 3.89 -8.78 -2.02
N GLN A 74 3.16 -9.76 -1.48
CA GLN A 74 2.30 -10.65 -2.25
C GLN A 74 0.84 -10.50 -1.81
N PRO A 75 -0.14 -10.67 -2.71
CA PRO A 75 -1.54 -10.75 -2.32
C PRO A 75 -1.77 -11.83 -1.24
N CYS A 76 -2.52 -11.48 -0.20
CA CYS A 76 -2.89 -12.36 0.90
C CYS A 76 -4.40 -12.41 1.05
N PHE A 77 -4.98 -13.57 0.74
CA PHE A 77 -6.42 -13.80 0.78
C PHE A 77 -6.86 -14.62 2.00
N ASP A 78 -5.92 -15.08 2.81
CA ASP A 78 -6.21 -15.84 4.03
C ASP A 78 -6.32 -14.89 5.24
N THR A 79 -7.11 -13.81 5.10
CA THR A 79 -7.34 -12.84 6.17
C THR A 79 -8.84 -12.60 6.41
N PRO A 80 -9.25 -12.27 7.65
CA PRO A 80 -10.64 -11.92 7.91
C PRO A 80 -11.06 -10.55 7.35
N VAL A 81 -10.12 -9.75 6.82
CA VAL A 81 -10.41 -8.45 6.21
C VAL A 81 -10.89 -8.62 4.77
N SER A 82 -10.20 -9.44 3.98
CA SER A 82 -10.62 -9.79 2.64
C SER A 82 -10.13 -11.17 2.23
N GLY A 83 -11.06 -11.99 1.72
CA GLY A 83 -10.78 -13.28 1.08
C GLY A 83 -10.45 -13.21 -0.41
N GLN A 84 -10.42 -12.01 -0.98
CA GLN A 84 -10.27 -11.78 -2.41
C GLN A 84 -9.90 -10.32 -2.67
N PHE A 85 -9.60 -10.00 -3.93
CA PHE A 85 -9.53 -8.62 -4.41
C PHE A 85 -10.90 -7.94 -4.32
N LEU A 86 -10.93 -6.70 -3.84
CA LEU A 86 -12.15 -5.90 -3.72
C LEU A 86 -12.08 -4.71 -4.65
N SER A 87 -13.12 -4.51 -5.45
CA SER A 87 -13.26 -3.35 -6.35
C SER A 87 -14.52 -2.56 -6.04
N GLY A 88 -14.63 -1.35 -6.59
CA GLY A 88 -15.86 -0.57 -6.44
C GLY A 88 -15.96 0.17 -5.10
N LEU A 89 -14.88 0.24 -4.33
CA LEU A 89 -14.90 0.77 -2.97
C LEU A 89 -14.98 2.29 -2.93
N THR A 90 -15.66 2.83 -1.92
CA THR A 90 -15.55 4.25 -1.59
C THR A 90 -14.23 4.52 -0.89
N HIS A 91 -13.79 5.78 -0.88
CA HIS A 91 -12.63 6.21 -0.08
C HIS A 91 -12.81 5.82 1.41
N ALA A 92 -13.96 6.14 2.00
CA ALA A 92 -14.27 5.81 3.39
C ALA A 92 -14.28 4.28 3.66
N GLY A 93 -14.82 3.47 2.74
CA GLY A 93 -14.79 2.02 2.84
C GLY A 93 -13.37 1.46 2.78
N THR A 94 -12.57 1.99 1.86
CA THR A 94 -11.14 1.64 1.72
C THR A 94 -10.36 2.02 2.99
N GLN A 95 -10.62 3.19 3.56
CA GLN A 95 -10.00 3.60 4.84
C GLN A 95 -10.35 2.63 5.97
N GLY A 96 -11.62 2.22 6.06
CA GLY A 96 -12.05 1.22 7.04
C GLY A 96 -11.31 -0.10 6.90
N LEU A 97 -11.15 -0.59 5.67
CA LEU A 97 -10.41 -1.83 5.39
C LEU A 97 -8.92 -1.70 5.73
N LEU A 98 -8.28 -0.59 5.38
CA LEU A 98 -6.89 -0.32 5.73
C LEU A 98 -6.67 -0.34 7.25
N MET A 99 -7.56 0.30 8.00
CA MET A 99 -7.51 0.28 9.48
C MET A 99 -7.74 -1.13 10.05
N LEU A 100 -8.62 -1.93 9.44
CA LEU A 100 -8.81 -3.33 9.86
C LEU A 100 -7.57 -4.17 9.58
N THR A 101 -6.90 -3.98 8.44
CA THR A 101 -5.65 -4.67 8.10
C THR A 101 -4.52 -4.28 9.06
N GLU A 102 -4.39 -3.01 9.43
CA GLU A 102 -3.39 -2.54 10.41
C GLU A 102 -3.62 -3.16 11.80
N ARG A 103 -4.87 -3.48 12.14
CA ARG A 103 -5.28 -4.07 13.43
C ARG A 103 -5.27 -5.61 13.44
N LEU A 104 -4.94 -6.26 12.33
CA LEU A 104 -4.79 -7.72 12.32
C LEU A 104 -3.74 -8.16 13.35
N PRO A 105 -3.89 -9.37 13.92
CA PRO A 105 -2.82 -10.00 14.70
C PRO A 105 -1.51 -10.05 13.92
N VAL A 106 -0.39 -10.20 14.62
CA VAL A 106 0.92 -10.36 13.98
C VAL A 106 0.88 -11.55 13.01
N HIS A 107 1.38 -11.34 11.79
CA HIS A 107 1.48 -12.36 10.75
C HIS A 107 2.18 -13.62 11.30
N PRO A 108 1.66 -14.84 11.06
CA PRO A 108 2.19 -16.07 11.65
C PRO A 108 3.69 -16.27 11.42
N ARG A 109 4.18 -15.99 10.20
CA ARG A 109 5.63 -16.06 9.90
C ARG A 109 6.46 -15.08 10.72
N ARG A 110 5.97 -13.87 10.96
CA ARG A 110 6.65 -12.86 11.77
C ARG A 110 6.63 -13.25 13.25
N ALA A 111 5.50 -13.76 13.73
CA ALA A 111 5.40 -14.29 15.09
C ALA A 111 6.39 -15.45 15.31
N ALA A 112 6.49 -16.39 14.36
CA ALA A 112 7.44 -17.49 14.40
C ALA A 112 8.90 -17.01 14.38
N ALA A 113 9.24 -16.05 13.50
CA ALA A 113 10.58 -15.48 13.45
C ALA A 113 10.97 -14.76 14.75
N ASN A 114 10.06 -13.95 15.31
CA ASN A 114 10.27 -13.30 16.60
C ASN A 114 10.46 -14.32 17.73
N ALA A 115 9.68 -15.41 17.73
CA ALA A 115 9.81 -16.46 18.71
C ALA A 115 11.18 -17.17 18.58
N ALA A 116 11.62 -17.49 17.35
CA ALA A 116 12.92 -18.11 17.11
C ALA A 116 14.07 -17.26 17.67
N LEU A 117 14.05 -15.94 17.42
CA LEU A 117 15.05 -15.00 17.94
C LEU A 117 15.12 -14.97 19.48
N LEU A 118 14.02 -15.23 20.17
CA LEU A 118 14.01 -15.28 21.64
C LEU A 118 14.59 -16.59 22.20
N HIS A 119 14.61 -17.67 21.41
CA HIS A 119 15.16 -18.96 21.81
C HIS A 119 16.60 -19.17 21.33
N GLU A 120 17.08 -18.34 20.41
CA GLU A 120 18.50 -18.21 20.10
C GLU A 120 19.16 -17.37 21.22
N GLU A 121 19.52 -18.03 22.33
CA GLU A 121 20.47 -17.47 23.29
C GLU A 121 21.79 -17.16 22.54
N PHE A 122 22.13 -15.87 22.43
CA PHE A 122 23.40 -15.39 21.89
C PHE A 122 24.55 -15.56 22.89
#